data_AF-A0A1N6LWU1-F1
#
_entry.id   AF-A0A1N6LWU1-F1
#
_cell.length_a   1.000
_cell.length_b   1.000
_cell.length_c   1.000
_cell.angle_alpha   90.00
_cell.angle_beta   90.00
_cell.angle_gamma   90.00
#
_symmetry.space_group_name_H-M   'P 1'
#
loop_
_entity.id
_entity.type
_entity.pdbx_description
1 polymer ?
#
loop_
_entity_poly.entity_id
_entity_poly.type
_entity_poly.pdbx_seq_one_letter_code
_entity_poly.pdbx_strand_id
1 'polypeptide(L)'
;MGDKVGMHNAMEFHSKRAITSLFSILEACQIEASEGSLERTVVDNFQIKVLSDSIFHSLRSLYAIAWDLTQAQLLNSIQSISPTLLRHNQTLEAIVKGQRQ
;
A
#
# COMPACT_ATOMS: atom_id res chain seq x y z
N MET A 1 7.21 8.94 -16.26
CA MET A 1 8.25 8.15 -15.57
C MET A 1 8.46 8.57 -14.10
N GLY A 2 8.08 9.79 -13.69
CA GLY A 2 8.25 10.28 -12.30
C GLY A 2 7.34 9.65 -11.23
N ASP A 3 6.15 9.17 -11.59
CA ASP A 3 5.16 8.66 -10.62
C ASP A 3 5.61 7.35 -9.94
N LYS A 4 6.24 6.45 -10.70
CA LYS A 4 6.68 5.14 -10.18
C LYS A 4 7.83 5.26 -9.17
N VAL A 5 8.71 6.25 -9.36
CA VAL A 5 9.83 6.52 -8.44
C VAL A 5 9.29 7.12 -7.13
N GLY A 6 8.32 8.03 -7.22
CA GLY A 6 7.64 8.58 -6.04
C GLY A 6 6.94 7.51 -5.20
N MET A 7 6.19 6.61 -5.85
CA MET A 7 5.53 5.50 -5.17
C MET A 7 6.52 4.53 -4.52
N HIS A 8 7.61 4.16 -5.21
CA HIS A 8 8.63 3.28 -4.65
C HIS A 8 9.26 3.89 -3.39
N ASN A 9 9.64 5.17 -3.45
CA ASN A 9 10.23 5.88 -2.30
C ASN A 9 9.25 5.96 -1.12
N ALA A 10 7.96 6.18 -1.38
CA ALA A 10 6.93 6.18 -0.36
C ALA A 10 6.76 4.80 0.30
N MET A 11 6.73 3.73 -0.51
CA MET A 11 6.69 2.36 0.01
C MET A 11 7.91 2.03 0.87
N GLU A 12 9.10 2.40 0.41
CA GLU A 12 10.34 2.17 1.14
C GLU A 12 10.33 2.94 2.48
N PHE A 13 9.93 4.21 2.46
CA PHE A 13 9.83 5.04 3.66
C PHE A 13 8.88 4.42 4.70
N HIS A 14 7.66 4.07 4.31
CA HIS A 14 6.67 3.51 5.24
C HIS A 14 7.07 2.11 5.73
N SER A 15 7.69 1.29 4.89
CA SER A 15 8.20 -0.02 5.28
C SER A 15 9.32 0.09 6.30
N LYS A 16 10.32 0.95 6.04
CA LYS A 16 11.42 1.21 6.99
C LYS A 16 10.88 1.74 8.32
N ARG A 17 9.97 2.72 8.27
CA ARG A 17 9.35 3.29 9.49
C ARG A 17 8.62 2.24 10.33
N ALA A 18 7.85 1.34 9.70
CA ALA A 18 7.17 0.27 10.41
C ALA A 18 8.16 -0.71 11.08
N ILE A 19 9.19 -1.13 10.34
CA ILE A 19 10.23 -2.04 10.84
C ILE A 19 11.01 -1.40 11.99
N THR A 20 11.49 -0.17 11.82
CA THR A 20 12.21 0.56 12.87
C THR A 20 11.33 0.74 14.12
N SER A 21 10.06 1.09 13.94
CA SER A 21 9.14 1.24 15.07
C SER A 21 8.95 -0.07 15.84
N LEU A 22 8.89 -1.20 15.13
CA LEU A 22 8.80 -2.52 15.74
C LEU A 22 10.07 -2.87 16.54
N PHE A 23 11.26 -2.63 15.97
CA PHE A 23 12.51 -2.86 16.68
C PHE A 23 12.63 -1.99 17.95
N SER A 24 12.25 -0.72 17.88
CA SER A 24 12.25 0.16 19.06
C SER A 24 11.27 -0.30 20.14
N ILE A 25 10.12 -0.89 19.79
CA ILE A 25 9.23 -1.52 20.77
C ILE A 25 9.91 -2.72 21.43
N LEU A 26 10.58 -3.58 20.65
CA LEU A 26 11.28 -4.74 21.19
C LEU A 26 12.39 -4.33 22.15
N GLU A 27 13.16 -3.29 21.82
CA GLU A 27 14.18 -2.69 22.70
C GLU A 27 13.56 -2.13 23.98
N ALA A 28 12.45 -1.39 23.89
CA ALA A 28 11.74 -0.85 25.06
C ALA A 28 11.17 -1.96 25.98
N CYS A 29 10.87 -3.14 25.44
CA CYS A 29 10.37 -4.28 26.21
C CYS A 29 11.48 -5.09 26.91
N GLN A 30 12.77 -4.85 26.62
CA GLN A 30 13.90 -5.56 27.23
C GLN A 30 14.27 -5.05 28.64
N ILE A 31 13.30 -4.53 29.40
CA ILE A 31 13.54 -3.98 30.74
C ILE A 31 14.10 -5.08 31.67
N GLU A 32 15.34 -4.92 32.12
CA GLU A 32 15.90 -5.75 33.17
C GLU A 32 15.09 -5.55 34.46
N ALA A 33 14.57 -6.66 35.00
CA ALA A 33 13.72 -6.67 36.19
C ALA A 33 14.39 -6.09 37.45
N SER A 34 15.71 -5.88 37.42
CA SER A 34 16.51 -5.32 38.52
C SER A 34 16.75 -3.81 38.47
N GLU A 35 16.48 -3.13 37.34
CA GLU A 35 16.87 -1.71 37.14
C GLU A 35 15.72 -0.75 36.77
N GLY A 36 14.48 -1.24 36.66
CA GLY A 36 13.34 -0.44 36.23
C GLY A 36 12.77 0.46 37.34
N SER A 37 13.00 1.78 37.26
CA SER A 37 12.20 2.74 38.04
C SER A 37 10.78 2.85 37.46
N LEU A 38 9.79 3.13 38.30
CA LEU A 38 8.40 3.34 37.86
C LEU A 38 8.30 4.42 36.77
N GLU A 39 9.09 5.48 36.88
CA GLU A 39 9.16 6.57 35.91
C GLU A 39 9.67 6.10 34.55
N ARG A 40 10.70 5.25 34.53
CA ARG A 40 11.23 4.64 33.30
C ARG A 40 10.15 3.81 32.60
N THR A 41 9.44 2.97 33.35
CA THR A 41 8.33 2.16 32.81
C THR A 41 7.20 3.02 32.21
N VAL A 42 6.89 4.18 32.81
CA VAL A 42 5.87 5.10 32.26
C VAL A 42 6.33 5.70 30.93
N VAL A 43 7.60 6.09 30.83
CA VAL A 43 8.19 6.60 29.59
C VAL A 43 8.20 5.53 28.51
N ASP A 44 8.63 4.32 28.83
CA ASP A 44 8.68 3.19 27.90
C ASP A 44 7.27 2.84 27.39
N ASN A 45 6.27 2.82 28.28
CA ASN A 45 4.87 2.59 27.90
C ASN A 45 4.33 3.68 26.95
N PHE A 46 4.68 4.95 27.19
CA PHE A 46 4.30 6.03 26.28
C PHE A 46 4.98 5.86 24.92
N GLN A 47 6.26 5.52 24.88
CA GLN A 47 7.00 5.27 23.65
C GLN A 47 6.40 4.10 22.86
N ILE A 48 6.12 2.97 23.53
CA ILE A 48 5.48 1.80 22.90
C ILE A 48 4.15 2.18 22.25
N LYS A 49 3.35 3.02 22.91
CA LYS A 49 2.08 3.51 22.35
C LYS A 49 2.30 4.34 21.08
N VAL A 50 3.21 5.30 21.10
CA VAL A 50 3.53 6.15 19.94
C VAL A 50 4.10 5.32 18.79
N LEU A 51 4.96 4.34 19.08
CA LEU A 51 5.54 3.45 18.08
C LEU A 51 4.47 2.52 17.48
N SER A 52 3.51 2.05 18.28
CA SER A 52 2.39 1.26 17.81
C SER A 52 1.52 2.07 16.83
N ASP A 53 1.19 3.31 17.17
CA ASP A 53 0.46 4.22 16.28
C ASP A 53 1.25 4.48 14.98
N SER A 54 2.57 4.62 15.08
CA SER A 54 3.47 4.77 13.93
C SER A 54 3.44 3.57 12.98
N ILE A 55 3.38 2.34 13.52
CA ILE A 55 3.23 1.10 12.74
C ILE A 55 1.88 1.11 12.02
N PHE A 56 0.78 1.35 12.74
CA PHE A 56 -0.56 1.36 12.14
C PHE A 56 -0.68 2.41 11.03
N HIS A 57 -0.13 3.60 11.25
CA HIS A 57 -0.10 4.65 10.24
C HIS A 57 0.67 4.22 8.99
N SER A 58 1.85 3.61 9.17
CA SER A 58 2.68 3.15 8.05
C SER A 58 2.00 2.03 7.25
N LEU A 59 1.35 1.07 7.93
CA LEU A 59 0.60 0.00 7.27
C LEU A 59 -0.60 0.54 6.49
N ARG A 60 -1.32 1.53 7.04
CA ARG A 60 -2.43 2.19 6.34
C ARG A 60 -1.95 2.91 5.08
N SER A 61 -0.81 3.61 5.14
CA SER A 61 -0.22 4.25 3.96
C SER A 61 0.22 3.23 2.91
N LEU A 62 0.83 2.12 3.30
CA LEU A 62 1.20 1.04 2.38
C LEU A 62 -0.02 0.43 1.69
N TYR A 63 -1.10 0.20 2.45
CA TYR A 63 -2.36 -0.28 1.90
C TYR A 63 -2.94 0.72 0.88
N ALA A 64 -2.94 2.01 1.19
CA ALA A 64 -3.41 3.04 0.27
C ALA A 64 -2.60 3.04 -1.04
N ILE A 65 -1.27 2.95 -0.96
CA ILE A 65 -0.40 2.88 -2.15
C ILE A 65 -0.73 1.63 -3.00
N ALA A 66 -0.91 0.47 -2.36
CA ALA A 66 -1.25 -0.78 -3.05
C ALA A 66 -2.64 -0.71 -3.71
N TRP A 67 -3.59 -0.06 -3.05
CA TRP A 67 -4.93 0.17 -3.56
C TRP A 67 -4.90 1.08 -4.79
N ASP A 68 -4.21 2.22 -4.72
CA ASP A 68 -4.07 3.16 -5.84
C ASP A 68 -3.42 2.50 -7.06
N LEU A 69 -2.38 1.67 -6.84
CA LEU A 69 -1.75 0.89 -7.90
C LEU A 69 -2.73 -0.09 -8.54
N THR A 70 -3.51 -0.78 -7.73
CA THR A 70 -4.51 -1.75 -8.20
C THR A 70 -5.60 -1.07 -9.02
N GLN A 71 -6.10 0.09 -8.56
CA GLN A 71 -7.07 0.88 -9.32
C GLN A 71 -6.52 1.35 -10.66
N ALA A 72 -5.28 1.87 -10.69
CA ALA A 72 -4.63 2.31 -11.91
C ALA A 72 -4.46 1.14 -12.91
N GLN A 73 -4.06 -0.04 -12.43
CA GLN A 73 -3.96 -1.24 -13.26
C GLN A 73 -5.31 -1.69 -13.82
N LEU A 74 -6.37 -1.67 -13.01
CA LEU A 74 -7.73 -2.01 -13.44
C LEU A 74 -8.23 -1.04 -14.52
N LEU A 75 -8.07 0.27 -14.31
CA LEU A 75 -8.45 1.30 -15.27
C LEU A 75 -7.72 1.13 -16.61
N ASN A 76 -6.40 0.91 -16.57
CA ASN A 76 -5.60 0.65 -17.78
C ASN A 76 -6.07 -0.61 -18.51
N SER A 77 -6.44 -1.66 -17.77
CA SER A 77 -6.96 -2.90 -18.34
C SER A 77 -8.29 -2.66 -19.06
N ILE A 78 -9.22 -1.94 -18.43
CA ILE A 78 -10.51 -1.56 -19.04
C ILE A 78 -10.29 -0.72 -20.30
N GLN A 79 -9.40 0.28 -20.24
CA GLN A 79 -9.09 1.14 -21.37
C GLN A 79 -8.48 0.37 -22.57
N SER A 80 -7.71 -0.68 -22.32
CA SER A 80 -7.14 -1.52 -23.38
C SER A 80 -8.15 -2.49 -24.01
N ILE A 81 -9.08 -3.03 -23.21
CA ILE A 81 -10.06 -4.03 -23.65
C ILE A 81 -11.21 -3.38 -24.42
N SER A 82 -11.72 -2.23 -23.95
CA SER A 82 -12.88 -1.54 -24.52
C SER A 82 -12.80 -1.29 -26.04
N PRO A 83 -11.71 -0.72 -26.60
CA PRO A 83 -11.60 -0.50 -28.04
C PRO A 83 -11.42 -1.79 -28.85
N THR A 84 -10.94 -2.87 -28.22
CA THR A 84 -10.85 -4.19 -28.87
C THR A 84 -12.22 -4.84 -29.01
N LEU A 85 -13.04 -4.75 -27.96
CA LEU A 85 -14.44 -5.19 -28.00
C LEU A 85 -15.27 -4.38 -28.99
N LEU A 86 -15.09 -3.06 -29.02
CA LEU A 86 -15.78 -2.18 -29.96
C LEU A 86 -15.47 -2.56 -31.42
N ARG A 87 -14.19 -2.78 -31.74
CA ARG A 87 -13.77 -3.25 -33.07
C ARG A 87 -14.33 -4.61 -33.43
N HIS A 88 -14.32 -5.57 -32.50
CA HIS A 88 -14.93 -6.87 -32.73
C HIS A 88 -16.43 -6.76 -33.02
N ASN A 89 -17.15 -5.94 -32.26
CA ASN A 89 -18.59 -5.75 -32.46
C ASN A 89 -18.89 -5.12 -33.84
N GLN A 90 -18.13 -4.11 -34.25
CA GLN A 90 -18.27 -3.49 -35.57
C GLN A 90 -18.01 -4.50 -36.72
N THR A 91 -17.01 -5.36 -36.57
CA THR A 91 -16.72 -6.44 -37.54
C THR A 91 -17.87 -7.44 -37.62
N LEU A 92 -18.43 -7.86 -36.49
CA LEU A 92 -19.57 -8.79 -36.46
C LEU A 92 -20.81 -8.17 -37.12
N GLU A 93 -21.11 -6.90 -36.85
CA GLU A 93 -22.21 -6.20 -37.51
C GLU A 93 -22.04 -6.12 -39.03
N ALA A 94 -20.81 -5.89 -39.51
CA ALA A 94 -20.52 -5.86 -40.94
C ALA A 94 -20.72 -7.23 -41.59
N ILE A 95 -20.30 -8.33 -40.94
CA ILE A 95 -20.51 -9.70 -41.43
C ILE A 95 -22.01 -10.03 -41.49
N VAL A 96 -22.77 -9.74 -40.44
CA VAL A 96 -24.22 -10.00 -40.40
C VAL A 96 -24.97 -9.22 -41.47
N LYS A 97 -24.57 -7.97 -41.74
CA LYS A 97 -25.16 -7.16 -42.82
C LYS A 97 -24.80 -7.70 -44.21
N GLY A 98 -23.57 -8.20 -44.40
CA GLY A 98 -23.12 -8.79 -45.67
C GLY A 98 -23.78 -10.14 -46.01
N GLN A 99 -24.21 -10.92 -45.02
CA GLN A 99 -24.90 -12.20 -45.23
C GLN A 99 -26.42 -12.07 -45.53
N ARG A 100 -26.97 -10.85 -45.53
CA ARG A 100 -28.39 -10.58 -45.83
C ARG A 100 -28.66 -10.08 -47.25
N GLN A 101 -27.66 -10.12 -48.13
CA GLN A 101 -27.77 -9.82 -49.57
C GLN A 101 -27.73 -11.12 -50.37
#